data_AF-A0A077W9S9-F1
#
_entry.id   AF-A0A077W9S9-F1
#
_cell.length_a   1.000
_cell.length_b   1.000
_cell.length_c   1.000
_cell.angle_alpha   90.00
_cell.angle_beta   90.00
_cell.angle_gamma   90.00
#
_symmetry.space_group_name_H-M   'P 1'
#
loop_
_entity.id
_entity.type
_entity.pdbx_description
1 polymer ?
#
loop_
_entity_poly.entity_id
_entity_poly.type
_entity_poly.pdbx_seq_one_letter_code
_entity_poly.pdbx_strand_id
1 'polypeptide(L)'
;MKHQANEPVQSPPPPTAPSYYYYPTPTSPTQHQPPPTPPTTYPKLTTSVWEDQNTLCYQVDVNGVCVARRQDNDMVNGTKLLNVTGISRGKRDGILKHERGRVVVKVGAMHLKGVW
;
A
#
# COMPACT_ATOMS: atom_id res chain seq x y z
N MET A 1 49.96 24.21 47.19
CA MET A 1 49.88 25.66 46.90
C MET A 1 49.42 25.83 45.45
N LYS A 2 48.34 26.58 45.27
CA LYS A 2 47.79 27.12 44.00
C LYS A 2 46.93 26.15 43.16
N HIS A 3 45.63 26.20 43.44
CA HIS A 3 44.56 25.82 42.53
C HIS A 3 44.54 26.83 41.37
N GLN A 4 44.50 26.34 40.13
CA GLN A 4 44.19 27.15 38.95
C GLN A 4 42.82 26.69 38.44
N ALA A 5 41.77 27.43 38.80
CA ALA A 5 40.47 27.30 38.19
C ALA A 5 40.49 28.05 36.84
N ASN A 6 39.91 27.44 35.81
CA ASN A 6 39.81 27.99 34.47
C ASN A 6 38.41 28.61 34.35
N GLU A 7 38.34 29.94 34.19
CA GLU A 7 37.09 30.69 34.00
C GLU A 7 36.53 30.44 32.58
N PRO A 8 35.20 30.31 32.40
CA PRO A 8 34.61 30.19 31.08
C PRO A 8 34.48 31.56 30.38
N VAL A 9 35.03 31.66 29.16
CA VAL A 9 34.90 32.83 28.28
C VAL A 9 33.46 32.95 27.77
N GLN A 10 32.76 34.03 28.12
CA GLN A 10 31.45 34.40 27.55
C GLN A 10 31.63 35.05 26.17
N SER A 11 30.91 34.55 25.17
CA SER A 11 30.80 35.14 23.83
C SER A 11 29.74 36.26 23.80
N PRO A 12 29.92 37.31 22.96
CA PRO A 12 28.97 38.42 22.88
C PRO A 12 27.68 38.04 22.13
N PRO A 13 26.54 38.69 22.41
CA PRO A 13 25.29 38.46 21.70
C PRO A 13 25.32 39.00 20.26
N PRO A 14 24.53 38.41 19.32
CA PRO A 14 24.48 38.86 17.93
C PRO A 14 23.72 40.19 17.75
N PRO A 15 24.01 40.97 16.70
CA PRO A 15 23.33 42.23 16.42
C PRO A 15 21.90 41.99 15.91
N THR A 16 20.97 42.81 16.39
CA THR A 16 19.56 42.82 15.99
C THR A 16 19.41 43.39 14.58
N ALA A 17 18.85 42.63 13.64
CA ALA A 17 18.57 43.09 12.27
C ALA A 17 17.37 44.05 12.23
N PRO A 18 17.35 45.06 11.34
CA PRO A 18 16.27 46.04 11.26
C PRO A 18 15.02 45.47 10.59
N SER A 19 13.87 45.93 11.07
CA SER A 19 12.53 45.58 10.58
C SER A 19 12.28 46.13 9.17
N TYR A 20 12.12 45.24 8.19
CA TYR A 20 11.62 45.59 6.86
C TYR A 20 10.10 45.83 6.92
N TYR A 21 9.67 47.03 6.50
CA TYR A 21 8.27 47.34 6.28
C TYR A 21 7.71 46.49 5.13
N TYR A 22 6.64 45.75 5.40
CA TYR A 22 5.90 44.98 4.39
C TYR A 22 4.93 45.92 3.66
N TYR A 23 5.07 46.06 2.35
CA TYR A 23 4.03 46.66 1.50
C TYR A 23 3.11 45.55 0.99
N PRO A 24 1.78 45.67 1.11
CA PRO A 24 0.86 44.66 0.59
C PRO A 24 0.77 44.75 -0.94
N THR A 25 0.95 43.62 -1.62
CA THR A 25 0.70 43.47 -3.05
C THR A 25 -0.81 43.40 -3.33
N PRO A 26 -1.32 43.98 -4.43
CA PRO A 26 -2.73 43.90 -4.78
C PRO A 26 -3.08 42.48 -5.25
N THR A 27 -4.11 41.89 -4.61
CA THR A 27 -4.65 40.57 -4.89
C THR A 27 -5.45 40.56 -6.20
N SER A 28 -5.01 39.78 -7.17
CA SER A 28 -5.77 39.46 -8.38
C SER A 28 -7.01 38.61 -8.04
N PRO A 29 -8.13 38.73 -8.78
CA PRO A 29 -9.34 37.97 -8.50
C PRO A 29 -9.11 36.48 -8.79
N THR A 30 -9.44 35.66 -7.79
CA THR A 30 -9.35 34.20 -7.78
C THR A 30 -10.26 33.58 -8.85
N GLN A 31 -9.67 33.04 -9.93
CA GLN A 31 -10.36 32.03 -10.73
C GLN A 31 -10.56 30.80 -9.86
N HIS A 32 -11.81 30.42 -9.63
CA HIS A 32 -12.21 29.21 -8.94
C HIS A 32 -11.78 28.01 -9.80
N GLN A 33 -10.55 27.52 -9.63
CA GLN A 33 -10.19 26.21 -10.17
C GLN A 33 -11.01 25.15 -9.44
N PRO A 34 -11.73 24.26 -10.15
CA PRO A 34 -12.36 23.12 -9.51
C PRO A 34 -11.28 22.30 -8.79
N PRO A 35 -11.59 21.71 -7.62
CA PRO A 35 -10.62 20.90 -6.89
C PRO A 35 -10.10 19.78 -7.80
N PRO A 36 -8.80 19.45 -7.74
CA PRO A 36 -8.25 18.36 -8.53
C PRO A 36 -9.00 17.08 -8.18
N THR A 37 -9.67 16.48 -9.16
CA THR A 37 -10.28 15.17 -9.01
C THR A 37 -9.19 14.17 -8.62
N PRO A 38 -9.38 13.37 -7.56
CA PRO A 38 -8.39 12.36 -7.20
C PRO A 38 -8.18 11.43 -8.40
N PRO A 39 -6.93 11.07 -8.74
CA PRO A 39 -6.67 10.21 -9.87
C PRO A 39 -7.44 8.90 -9.69
N THR A 40 -8.25 8.55 -10.68
CA THR A 40 -8.92 7.26 -10.73
C THR A 40 -7.85 6.19 -10.90
N THR A 41 -7.45 5.56 -9.78
CA THR A 41 -6.55 4.41 -9.81
C THR A 41 -7.34 3.19 -10.24
N TYR A 42 -7.20 2.81 -11.51
CA TYR A 42 -7.72 1.54 -12.00
C TYR A 42 -6.96 0.38 -11.34
N PRO A 43 -7.64 -0.68 -10.90
CA PRO A 43 -6.96 -1.87 -10.40
C PRO A 43 -6.09 -2.47 -11.50
N LYS A 44 -4.82 -2.74 -11.19
CA LYS A 44 -3.87 -3.31 -12.14
C LYS A 44 -4.21 -4.79 -12.37
N LEU A 45 -4.57 -5.12 -13.60
CA LEU A 45 -4.77 -6.50 -14.05
C LEU A 45 -3.46 -7.04 -14.63
N THR A 46 -3.02 -8.18 -14.13
CA THR A 46 -1.86 -8.91 -14.66
C THR A 46 -2.32 -10.26 -15.20
N THR A 47 -1.77 -10.69 -16.35
CA THR A 47 -2.04 -12.02 -16.92
C THR A 47 -0.75 -12.84 -16.89
N SER A 48 -0.79 -14.07 -16.39
CA SER A 48 0.37 -14.95 -16.28
C SER A 48 0.01 -16.40 -16.57
N VAL A 49 0.93 -17.17 -17.14
CA VAL A 49 0.77 -18.61 -17.33
C VAL A 49 0.93 -19.34 -15.98
N TRP A 50 0.02 -20.26 -15.67
CA TRP A 50 0.20 -21.28 -14.64
C TRP A 50 0.60 -22.58 -15.31
N GLU A 51 1.92 -22.79 -15.40
CA GLU A 51 2.52 -23.90 -16.16
C GLU A 51 2.04 -25.27 -15.69
N ASP A 52 2.04 -25.53 -14.38
CA ASP A 52 1.62 -26.82 -13.79
C ASP A 52 0.17 -27.23 -14.16
N GLN A 53 -0.67 -26.26 -14.49
CA GLN A 53 -2.07 -26.47 -14.83
C GLN A 53 -2.36 -26.20 -16.30
N ASN A 54 -1.35 -25.79 -17.08
CA ASN A 54 -1.45 -25.41 -18.48
C ASN A 54 -2.63 -24.45 -18.75
N THR A 55 -2.75 -23.41 -17.93
CA THR A 55 -3.82 -22.40 -18.03
C THR A 55 -3.30 -21.00 -17.79
N LEU A 56 -4.02 -19.97 -18.24
CA LEU A 56 -3.74 -18.59 -17.86
C LEU A 56 -4.43 -18.24 -16.54
N CYS A 57 -3.79 -17.37 -15.77
CA CYS A 57 -4.33 -16.72 -14.60
C CYS A 57 -4.43 -15.21 -14.81
N TYR A 58 -5.57 -14.65 -14.45
CA TYR A 58 -5.82 -13.21 -14.34
C TYR A 58 -5.71 -12.79 -12.88
N GLN A 59 -4.87 -11.81 -12.60
CA GLN A 59 -4.43 -11.46 -11.26
C GLN A 59 -4.67 -9.99 -10.97
N VAL A 60 -5.14 -9.69 -9.76
CA VAL A 60 -5.30 -8.34 -9.26
C VAL A 60 -4.71 -8.26 -7.86
N ASP A 61 -3.91 -7.22 -7.61
CA ASP A 61 -3.37 -6.91 -6.29
C ASP A 61 -4.29 -5.93 -5.56
N VAL A 62 -4.79 -6.34 -4.40
CA VAL A 62 -5.65 -5.53 -3.54
C VAL A 62 -5.27 -5.74 -2.09
N ASN A 63 -5.11 -4.66 -1.33
CA ASN A 63 -4.72 -4.69 0.09
C ASN A 63 -3.48 -5.55 0.38
N GLY A 64 -2.50 -5.54 -0.53
CA GLY A 64 -1.27 -6.35 -0.42
C GLY A 64 -1.47 -7.85 -0.67
N VAL A 65 -2.64 -8.26 -1.19
CA VAL A 65 -2.95 -9.65 -1.55
C VAL A 65 -3.18 -9.76 -3.05
N CYS A 66 -2.44 -10.66 -3.70
CA CYS A 66 -2.65 -11.03 -5.09
C CYS A 66 -3.78 -12.08 -5.16
N VAL A 67 -4.91 -11.73 -5.78
CA VAL A 67 -6.04 -12.63 -6.04
C VAL A 67 -6.00 -13.05 -7.50
N ALA A 68 -6.19 -14.35 -7.77
CA ALA A 68 -6.08 -14.93 -9.10
C ALA A 68 -7.37 -15.68 -9.49
N ARG A 69 -7.74 -15.58 -10.77
CA ARG A 69 -8.78 -16.36 -11.45
C ARG A 69 -8.16 -17.08 -12.63
N ARG A 70 -8.45 -18.37 -12.82
CA ARG A 70 -7.96 -19.16 -13.95
C ARG A 70 -8.91 -19.10 -15.16
N GLN A 71 -8.37 -19.19 -16.36
CA GLN A 71 -9.11 -19.00 -17.62
C GLN A 71 -9.98 -20.22 -18.00
N ASP A 72 -9.49 -21.42 -17.74
CA ASP A 72 -10.04 -22.69 -18.25
C ASP A 72 -11.37 -23.10 -17.61
N ASN A 73 -11.59 -22.75 -16.34
CA ASN A 73 -12.80 -23.13 -15.61
C ASN A 73 -13.33 -22.03 -14.67
N ASP A 74 -12.81 -20.81 -14.82
CA ASP A 74 -13.23 -19.62 -14.08
C ASP A 74 -13.06 -19.67 -12.55
N MET A 75 -12.41 -20.69 -11.99
CA MET A 75 -12.18 -20.78 -10.54
C MET A 75 -11.31 -19.62 -10.04
N VAL A 76 -11.58 -19.20 -8.81
CA VAL A 76 -10.85 -18.13 -8.11
C VAL A 76 -10.14 -18.73 -6.92
N ASN A 77 -8.91 -18.29 -6.62
CA ASN A 77 -8.23 -18.70 -5.40
C ASN A 77 -8.96 -18.14 -4.16
N GLY A 78 -9.89 -18.93 -3.61
CA GLY A 78 -10.71 -18.55 -2.46
C GLY A 78 -9.89 -18.24 -1.21
N THR A 79 -8.71 -18.83 -1.06
CA THR A 79 -7.80 -18.48 0.04
C THR A 79 -7.31 -17.03 -0.06
N LYS A 80 -6.94 -16.58 -1.26
CA LYS A 80 -6.49 -15.20 -1.47
C LYS A 80 -7.66 -14.22 -1.35
N LEU A 81 -8.80 -14.56 -1.95
CA LEU A 81 -10.00 -13.73 -1.88
C LEU A 81 -10.44 -13.45 -0.44
N LEU A 82 -10.47 -14.48 0.42
CA LEU A 82 -10.87 -14.32 1.82
C LEU A 82 -9.80 -13.62 2.67
N ASN A 83 -8.52 -13.68 2.29
CA ASN A 83 -7.49 -12.91 3.00
C ASN A 83 -7.66 -11.39 2.78
N VAL A 84 -8.18 -10.96 1.63
CA VAL A 84 -8.48 -9.55 1.35
C VAL A 84 -9.44 -8.96 2.39
N THR A 85 -10.37 -9.76 2.90
CA THR A 85 -11.39 -9.29 3.86
C THR A 85 -10.86 -9.14 5.28
N GLY A 86 -9.63 -9.57 5.56
CA GLY A 86 -9.03 -9.52 6.90
C GLY A 86 -9.68 -10.44 7.94
N ILE A 87 -10.43 -11.48 7.53
CA ILE A 87 -11.00 -12.43 8.48
C ILE A 87 -9.92 -13.31 9.13
N SER A 88 -10.20 -13.86 10.31
CA SER A 88 -9.28 -14.76 10.98
C SER A 88 -9.04 -16.05 10.17
N ARG A 89 -7.86 -16.64 10.36
CA ARG A 89 -7.48 -17.91 9.73
C ARG A 89 -8.51 -19.02 9.97
N GLY A 90 -8.95 -19.21 11.22
CA GLY A 90 -9.91 -20.25 11.56
C GLY A 90 -11.25 -20.07 10.84
N LYS A 91 -11.73 -18.82 10.73
CA LYS A 91 -12.96 -18.50 10.01
C LYS A 91 -12.81 -18.77 8.51
N ARG A 92 -11.71 -18.32 7.90
CA ARG A 92 -11.39 -18.60 6.49
C ARG A 92 -11.34 -20.10 6.22
N ASP A 93 -10.59 -20.84 7.01
CA ASP A 93 -10.40 -22.28 6.84
C ASP A 93 -11.75 -23.01 7.03
N GLY A 94 -12.62 -22.53 7.92
CA GLY A 94 -14.00 -23.02 8.07
C GLY A 94 -14.90 -22.79 6.86
N ILE A 95 -14.80 -21.64 6.20
CA ILE A 95 -15.55 -21.33 4.96
C ILE A 95 -15.05 -22.24 3.82
N LEU A 96 -13.74 -22.27 3.57
CA LEU A 96 -13.13 -23.09 2.52
C LEU A 96 -13.33 -24.60 2.77
N LYS A 97 -13.57 -25.01 4.03
CA LYS A 97 -13.88 -26.39 4.38
C LYS A 97 -15.20 -26.88 3.74
N HIS A 98 -16.13 -25.98 3.41
CA HIS A 98 -17.45 -26.35 2.89
C HIS A 98 -17.65 -25.91 1.42
N GLU A 99 -16.64 -25.35 0.78
CA GLU A 99 -16.69 -24.96 -0.62
C GLU A 99 -16.83 -26.19 -1.52
N ARG A 100 -17.81 -26.16 -2.43
CA ARG A 100 -18.14 -27.31 -3.28
C ARG A 100 -17.16 -27.39 -4.44
N GLY A 101 -16.70 -28.60 -4.76
CA GLY A 101 -15.76 -28.79 -5.89
C GLY A 101 -14.38 -28.16 -5.67
N ARG A 102 -14.05 -27.78 -4.43
CA ARG A 102 -12.77 -27.15 -4.10
C ARG A 102 -11.58 -27.99 -4.54
N VAL A 103 -10.52 -27.32 -4.98
CA VAL A 103 -9.24 -27.92 -5.34
C VAL A 103 -8.15 -27.34 -4.44
N VAL A 104 -7.34 -28.20 -3.82
CA VAL A 104 -6.29 -27.75 -2.89
C VAL A 104 -4.93 -27.80 -3.57
N VAL A 105 -4.31 -26.64 -3.74
CA VAL A 105 -2.97 -26.47 -4.32
C VAL A 105 -1.98 -26.14 -3.21
N LYS A 106 -1.08 -27.08 -2.92
CA LYS A 106 -0.13 -27.00 -1.80
C LYS A 106 1.27 -26.55 -2.21
N VAL A 107 1.64 -26.79 -3.46
CA VAL A 107 2.98 -26.54 -4.02
C VAL A 107 2.84 -25.57 -5.20
N GLY A 108 3.93 -24.90 -5.57
CA GLY A 108 3.98 -23.93 -6.66
C GLY A 108 4.08 -22.48 -6.17
N ALA A 109 3.85 -21.54 -7.10
CA ALA A 109 3.99 -20.12 -6.86
C ALA A 109 3.14 -19.63 -5.67
N MET A 110 3.70 -18.72 -4.86
CA MET A 110 3.12 -18.33 -3.57
C MET A 110 1.71 -17.74 -3.68
N HIS A 111 1.43 -17.03 -4.77
CA HIS A 111 0.14 -16.42 -5.08
C HIS A 111 -0.86 -17.42 -5.69
N LEU A 112 -0.41 -18.59 -6.15
CA LEU A 112 -1.26 -19.65 -6.68
C LEU A 112 -1.55 -20.77 -5.68
N LYS A 113 -0.80 -20.87 -4.57
CA LYS A 113 -1.13 -21.80 -3.48
C LYS A 113 -2.43 -21.41 -2.79
N GLY A 114 -3.20 -22.42 -2.39
CA GLY A 114 -4.46 -22.24 -1.66
C GLY A 114 -5.55 -23.22 -2.06
N VAL A 115 -6.73 -22.99 -1.52
CA VAL A 115 -7.97 -23.58 -1.99
C VAL A 115 -8.49 -22.73 -3.14
N TRP A 116 -8.70 -23.38 -4.28
CA TRP A 116 -9.36 -22.88 -5.48
C TRP A 116 -10.78 -23.43 -5.55
#